data_AF-A0A2G9NMB9-F1
#
_entry.id   AF-A0A2G9NMB9-F1
#
_cell.length_a   1.000
_cell.length_b   1.000
_cell.length_c   1.000
_cell.angle_alpha   90.00
_cell.angle_beta   90.00
_cell.angle_gamma   90.00
#
_symmetry.space_group_name_H-M   'P 1'
#
loop_
_entity.id
_entity.type
_entity.pdbx_description
1 polymer ?
#
loop_
_entity_poly.entity_id
_entity_poly.type
_entity_poly.pdbx_seq_one_letter_code
_entity_poly.pdbx_strand_id
1 'polypeptide(L)' 'MDKKKLLLYLVLGLVIVLLLLLTLFPGMIYALNDSGVLGNSVGNSVSDKCTPALGYSVDSWKEHMSHHPDIYEGCL' A
#
# COMPACT_ATOMS: atom_id res chain seq x y z
N MET A 1 -18.34 21.21 -24.01
CA MET A 1 -17.99 19.86 -23.54
C MET A 1 -19.07 19.40 -22.55
N ASP A 2 -19.62 18.21 -22.71
CA ASP A 2 -20.69 17.72 -21.83
C ASP A 2 -20.19 17.57 -20.40
N LYS A 3 -20.92 18.14 -19.41
CA LYS A 3 -20.54 18.09 -17.98
C LYS A 3 -20.30 16.66 -17.48
N LYS A 4 -21.05 15.69 -18.01
CA LYS A 4 -20.89 14.25 -17.73
C LYS A 4 -19.55 13.70 -18.25
N LYS A 5 -19.12 14.11 -19.44
CA LYS A 5 -17.83 13.71 -20.02
C LYS A 5 -16.66 14.36 -19.27
N LEU A 6 -16.81 15.63 -18.86
CA LEU A 6 -15.83 16.31 -18.02
C LEU A 6 -15.63 15.58 -16.68
N LEU A 7 -16.72 15.22 -16.00
CA LEU A 7 -16.65 14.47 -14.74
C LEU A 7 -15.99 13.10 -14.93
N LEU A 8 -16.32 12.38 -16.01
CA LEU A 8 -15.66 11.11 -16.35
C LEU A 8 -14.14 11.28 -16.53
N TYR A 9 -13.69 12.29 -17.27
CA TYR A 9 -12.26 12.52 -17.48
C TYR A 9 -11.54 12.92 -16.20
N LEU A 10 -12.17 13.67 -15.30
CA LEU A 10 -11.61 13.99 -13.99
C LEU A 10 -11.43 12.73 -13.14
N VAL A 11 -12.45 11.87 -13.08
CA VAL A 11 -12.37 10.59 -12.33
C VAL A 11 -11.30 9.69 -12.95
N LEU A 12 -11.27 9.57 -14.28
CA LEU A 12 -10.28 8.76 -14.98
C LEU A 12 -8.85 9.27 -14.74
N GLY A 13 -8.65 10.59 -14.80
CA GLY A 13 -7.37 11.22 -14.48
C GLY A 13 -6.93 10.94 -13.04
N LEU A 14 -7.85 11.07 -12.07
CA LEU A 14 -7.58 10.74 -10.67
C LEU A 14 -7.16 9.28 -10.50
N VAL A 15 -7.88 8.34 -11.13
CA VAL A 15 -7.56 6.91 -11.07
C VAL A 15 -6.18 6.64 -11.65
N ILE A 16 -5.84 7.23 -12.80
CA ILE A 16 -4.51 7.07 -13.43
C ILE A 16 -3.41 7.61 -12.50
N VAL A 17 -3.61 8.78 -11.90
CA VAL A 17 -2.63 9.37 -10.96
C VAL A 17 -2.45 8.48 -9.74
N LEU A 18 -3.53 7.96 -9.15
CA LEU A 18 -3.45 7.03 -8.02
C LEU A 18 -2.71 5.75 -8.39
N LEU A 19 -2.97 5.18 -9.57
CA LEU A 19 -2.26 3.99 -10.05
C LEU A 19 -0.76 4.26 -10.24
N LEU A 20 -0.39 5.40 -10.83
CA LEU A 20 1.01 5.79 -10.99
C LEU A 20 1.73 5.97 -9.65
N LEU A 21 1.05 6.57 -8.66
CA LEU A 21 1.60 6.71 -7.33
C LEU A 21 1.85 5.32 -6.70
N LEU A 22 0.88 4.40 -6.77
CA LEU A 22 1.04 3.06 -6.22
C LEU A 22 2.13 2.23 -6.92
N THR A 23 2.37 2.43 -8.22
CA THR A 23 3.44 1.70 -8.94
C THR A 23 4.83 2.28 -8.68
N LEU A 24 4.95 3.61 -8.57
CA LEU A 24 6.25 4.27 -8.35
C LEU A 24 6.69 4.24 -6.88
N PHE A 25 5.74 4.17 -5.95
CA PHE A 25 5.99 4.20 -4.51
C PHE A 25 5.33 2.99 -3.82
N PRO A 26 5.90 1.77 -3.95
CA PRO A 26 5.32 0.55 -3.40
C PRO A 26 5.15 0.61 -1.87
N GLY A 27 5.96 1.41 -1.17
CA GLY A 27 5.83 1.68 0.27
C GLY A 27 4.46 2.17 0.71
N MET A 28 3.71 2.86 -0.17
CA MET A 28 2.36 3.35 0.17
C MET A 28 1.34 2.23 0.32
N ILE A 29 1.51 1.11 -0.40
CA ILE A 29 0.62 -0.05 -0.26
C ILE A 29 0.73 -0.60 1.16
N TYR A 30 1.94 -0.68 1.69
CA TYR A 30 2.20 -1.14 3.06
C TYR A 30 1.69 -0.13 4.09
N ALA A 31 1.90 1.19 3.89
CA ALA A 31 1.32 2.21 4.77
C ALA A 31 -0.23 2.17 4.80
N LEU A 32 -0.87 1.91 3.66
CA LEU A 32 -2.33 1.77 3.57
C LEU A 32 -2.84 0.45 4.17
N ASN A 33 -2.03 -0.61 4.13
CA ASN A 33 -2.31 -1.87 4.80
C ASN A 33 -2.20 -1.73 6.32
N ASP A 34 -1.11 -1.11 6.78
CA ASP A 34 -0.80 -0.96 8.20
C ASP A 34 -1.74 0.04 8.88
N SER A 35 -2.29 1.01 8.15
CA SER A 35 -3.33 1.92 8.65
C SER A 35 -4.73 1.30 8.73
N GLY A 36 -4.90 0.04 8.30
CA GLY A 36 -6.20 -0.65 8.29
C GLY A 36 -7.18 -0.15 7.22
N VAL A 37 -6.78 0.84 6.39
CA VAL A 37 -7.62 1.43 5.33
C VAL A 37 -7.92 0.42 4.23
N LEU A 38 -6.97 -0.44 3.91
CA LEU A 38 -7.13 -1.51 2.92
C LEU A 38 -7.71 -2.82 3.49
N GLY A 39 -8.20 -2.79 4.75
CA GLY A 39 -8.70 -3.91 5.54
C GLY A 39 -8.74 -5.26 4.83
N ASN A 40 -7.76 -6.13 5.08
CA ASN A 40 -7.59 -7.50 4.53
C ASN A 40 -7.78 -7.69 2.99
N SER A 41 -8.02 -6.63 2.23
CA SER A 41 -8.50 -6.71 0.84
C SER A 41 -7.35 -6.79 -0.16
N VAL A 42 -6.17 -6.31 0.23
CA VAL A 42 -4.93 -6.40 -0.55
C VAL A 42 -4.02 -7.53 -0.03
N GLY A 43 -4.41 -8.18 1.08
CA GLY A 43 -3.55 -9.07 1.85
C GLY A 43 -3.97 -10.53 1.90
N ASN A 44 -4.70 -11.07 0.91
CA ASN A 44 -4.93 -12.54 0.85
C ASN A 44 -3.93 -13.28 -0.05
N SER A 45 -2.93 -12.58 -0.56
CA SER A 45 -1.63 -13.15 -0.93
C SER A 45 -0.62 -12.71 0.12
N VAL A 46 -0.81 -13.18 1.36
CA VAL A 46 0.13 -12.98 2.47
C VAL A 46 1.44 -13.65 2.10
N SER A 47 2.35 -12.91 1.45
CA SER A 47 3.76 -13.08 1.78
C SER A 47 3.81 -12.91 3.29
N ASP A 48 4.32 -13.92 3.99
CA ASP A 48 4.51 -13.92 5.44
C ASP A 48 4.86 -12.50 5.90
N LYS A 49 4.02 -11.88 6.75
CA LYS A 49 4.18 -10.47 7.15
C LYS A 49 5.56 -10.19 7.78
N CYS A 50 6.25 -11.24 8.22
CA CYS A 50 7.61 -11.19 8.75
C CYS A 50 8.69 -11.14 7.66
N THR A 51 8.33 -11.44 6.40
CA THR A 51 9.24 -11.36 5.24
C THR A 51 9.33 -9.94 4.70
N PRO A 52 10.53 -9.47 4.33
CA PRO A 52 10.71 -8.15 3.77
C PRO A 52 9.85 -7.90 2.53
N ALA A 53 9.17 -6.76 2.56
CA ALA A 53 8.48 -6.22 1.40
C ALA A 53 9.43 -5.97 0.21
N LEU A 54 8.88 -5.98 -1.00
CA LEU A 54 9.64 -5.65 -2.21
C LEU A 54 10.24 -4.24 -2.10
N GLY A 55 11.56 -4.14 -2.32
CA GLY A 55 12.30 -2.89 -2.20
C GLY A 55 12.81 -2.57 -0.78
N TYR A 56 12.52 -3.42 0.21
CA TYR A 56 13.08 -3.33 1.55
C TYR A 56 14.24 -4.32 1.73
N SER A 57 15.25 -3.92 2.50
CA SER A 57 16.22 -4.87 3.04
C SER A 57 15.64 -5.55 4.27
N VAL A 58 16.26 -6.64 4.72
CA VAL A 58 15.88 -7.30 5.98
C VAL A 58 15.94 -6.32 7.15
N ASP A 59 17.00 -5.52 7.24
CA ASP A 59 17.19 -4.59 8.36
C ASP A 59 16.19 -3.43 8.30
N SER A 60 15.93 -2.85 7.12
CA SER A 60 14.94 -1.78 6.99
C SER A 60 13.52 -2.29 7.23
N TRP A 61 13.24 -3.56 6.92
CA TRP A 61 11.96 -4.18 7.25
C TRP A 61 11.82 -4.44 8.75
N LYS A 62 12.88 -4.91 9.43
CA LYS A 62 12.88 -5.06 10.89
C LYS A 62 12.64 -3.73 11.59
N GLU A 63 13.27 -2.66 11.12
CA GLU A 63 13.04 -1.31 11.66
C GLU A 63 11.60 -0.85 11.41
N HIS A 64 11.05 -1.05 10.20
CA HIS A 64 9.64 -0.79 9.89
C HIS A 64 8.68 -1.54 10.83
N MET A 65 8.86 -2.86 10.98
CA MET A 65 8.03 -3.69 11.86
C MET A 65 8.11 -3.24 13.32
N SER A 66 9.26 -2.74 13.77
CA SER A 66 9.45 -2.26 15.14
C SER A 66 8.60 -1.03 15.48
N HIS A 67 8.15 -0.28 14.47
CA HIS A 67 7.22 0.85 14.64
C HIS A 67 5.74 0.41 14.70
N HIS A 68 5.43 -0.82 14.30
CA HIS A 68 4.06 -1.35 14.20
C HIS A 68 3.93 -2.73 14.91
N PRO A 69 4.26 -2.82 16.21
CA PRO A 69 4.37 -4.10 16.93
C PRO A 69 3.05 -4.86 17.06
N ASP A 70 1.92 -4.17 17.03
CA ASP A 70 0.57 -4.74 17.04
C ASP A 70 0.24 -5.49 15.74
N ILE A 71 0.75 -5.00 14.61
CA ILE A 71 0.54 -5.59 13.28
C ILE A 71 1.51 -6.76 13.06
N TYR A 72 2.76 -6.58 13.47
CA TYR A 72 3.85 -7.54 13.27
C TYR A 72 4.12 -8.42 14.49
N GLU A 73 3.13 -8.63 15.35
CA GLU A 73 3.23 -9.56 16.47
C GLU A 73 3.71 -10.95 15.97
N GLY A 74 4.80 -11.44 16.56
CA GLY A 74 5.45 -12.70 16.22
C GLY A 74 6.52 -12.65 15.13
N CYS A 75 6.84 -11.48 14.55
CA CYS A 75 7.84 -11.33 13.49
C CYS A 75 9.23 -10.85 13.95
N LEU A 76 9.33 -10.34 15.17
CA LEU A 76 10.55 -9.79 15.77
C LEU A 76 10.90 -10.51 17.06
#